data_AF-A0A380TI52-F1
#
_entry.id   AF-A0A380TI52-F1
#
_cell.length_a   1.000
_cell.length_b   1.000
_cell.length_c   1.000
_cell.angle_alpha   90.00
_cell.angle_beta   90.00
_cell.angle_gamma   90.00
#
_symmetry.space_group_name_H-M   'P 1'
#
loop_
_entity.id
_entity.type
_entity.pdbx_description
1 polymer ?
#
loop_
_entity_poly.entity_id
_entity_poly.type
_entity_poly.pdbx_seq_one_letter_code
_entity_poly.pdbx_strand_id
1 'polypeptide(L)'
;MLEAIMNGGYYWVPFERIRAIRIAPPEDLRDMVWAAAEIDWPNGGTGVALVPSRYAGSERAADKALSLARSTIWEEPTPSVFTGLGQRIVATDTGEYPLLEIRAISLATAATADAGANPATEAAAGAP
;
A
#
# COMPACT_ATOMS: atom_id res chain seq x y z
N MET A 1 0.29 2.45 8.29
CA MET A 1 0.64 3.32 7.16
C MET A 1 0.47 2.52 5.88
N LEU A 2 0.03 3.15 4.81
CA LEU A 2 0.02 2.62 3.45
C LEU A 2 1.15 3.29 2.65
N GLU A 3 1.94 2.50 1.94
CA GLU A 3 2.85 3.03 0.92
C GLU A 3 2.11 3.20 -0.39
N ALA A 4 2.24 4.37 -1.00
CA ALA A 4 1.55 4.69 -2.24
C ALA A 4 2.43 5.58 -3.12
N ILE A 5 2.45 5.29 -4.41
CA ILE A 5 3.00 6.17 -5.43
C ILE A 5 1.84 6.89 -6.10
N MET A 6 1.83 8.22 -6.02
CA MET A 6 0.79 9.09 -6.58
C MET A 6 1.48 10.25 -7.28
N ASN A 7 1.06 10.61 -8.50
CA ASN A 7 1.66 11.70 -9.28
C ASN A 7 3.20 11.64 -9.38
N GLY A 8 3.77 10.43 -9.43
CA GLY A 8 5.22 10.21 -9.51
C GLY A 8 5.97 10.35 -8.17
N GLY A 9 5.31 10.78 -7.09
CA GLY A 9 5.89 10.83 -5.74
C GLY A 9 5.61 9.56 -4.95
N TYR A 10 6.53 9.20 -4.05
CA TYR A 10 6.35 8.10 -3.09
C TYR A 10 5.94 8.66 -1.72
N TYR A 11 4.88 8.10 -1.14
CA TYR A 11 4.25 8.61 0.08
C TYR A 11 4.01 7.50 1.10
N TRP A 12 4.09 7.88 2.37
CA TRP A 12 3.53 7.13 3.49
C TRP A 12 2.23 7.78 3.94
N VAL A 13 1.12 7.13 3.64
CA VAL A 13 -0.22 7.62 3.96
C VAL A 13 -0.70 6.96 5.25
N PRO A 14 -1.05 7.73 6.29
CA PRO A 14 -1.70 7.18 7.47
C PRO A 14 -3.06 6.57 7.12
N PHE A 15 -3.35 5.36 7.62
CA PHE A 15 -4.64 4.71 7.38
C PHE A 15 -5.81 5.53 7.94
N GLU A 16 -5.60 6.28 9.02
CA GLU A 16 -6.57 7.22 9.59
C GLU A 16 -6.98 8.35 8.63
N ARG A 17 -6.20 8.61 7.57
CA ARG A 17 -6.53 9.61 6.53
C ARG A 17 -7.21 9.00 5.32
N ILE A 18 -7.46 7.69 5.30
CA ILE A 18 -8.04 6.98 4.18
C ILE A 18 -9.44 6.50 4.58
N ARG A 19 -10.43 6.71 3.70
CA ARG A 19 -11.78 6.18 3.88
C ARG A 19 -11.90 4.78 3.28
N ALA A 20 -11.41 4.61 2.06
CA ALA A 20 -11.38 3.30 1.42
C ALA A 20 -10.19 3.16 0.47
N ILE A 21 -9.78 1.91 0.26
CA ILE A 21 -8.77 1.52 -0.73
C ILE A 21 -9.40 0.42 -1.56
N ARG A 22 -9.39 0.57 -2.89
CA ARG A 22 -9.89 -0.44 -3.83
C ARG A 22 -8.72 -0.88 -4.69
N ILE A 23 -8.34 -2.15 -4.58
CA ILE A 23 -7.14 -2.71 -5.24
C ILE A 23 -7.62 -3.54 -6.42
N ALA A 24 -7.10 -3.23 -7.61
CA ALA A 24 -7.41 -3.99 -8.81
C ALA A 24 -6.80 -5.41 -8.71
N PRO A 25 -7.47 -6.44 -9.24
CA PRO A 25 -6.83 -7.75 -9.36
C PRO A 25 -5.58 -7.64 -10.26
N PRO A 26 -4.51 -8.41 -10.00
CA PRO A 26 -3.35 -8.40 -10.88
C PRO A 26 -3.70 -8.93 -12.28
N GLU A 27 -3.33 -8.20 -13.32
CA GLU A 27 -3.56 -8.55 -14.73
C GLU A 27 -2.24 -8.76 -15.48
N ASP A 28 -1.18 -8.05 -15.11
CA ASP A 28 0.15 -8.19 -15.70
C ASP A 28 1.28 -8.34 -14.66
N LEU A 29 2.51 -8.65 -15.14
CA LEU A 29 3.65 -8.91 -14.25
C LEU A 29 4.06 -7.70 -13.39
N ARG A 30 3.76 -6.47 -13.82
CA ARG A 30 4.08 -5.25 -13.09
C ARG A 30 3.20 -5.09 -11.85
N ASP A 31 2.01 -5.66 -11.84
CA ASP A 31 1.12 -5.66 -10.67
C ASP A 31 1.70 -6.44 -9.49
N MET A 32 2.58 -7.42 -9.79
CA MET A 32 3.37 -8.14 -8.77
C MET A 32 4.45 -7.27 -8.12
N VAL A 33 4.65 -6.04 -8.61
CA VAL A 33 5.55 -5.05 -8.03
C VAL A 33 4.76 -3.86 -7.49
N TRP A 34 3.78 -3.38 -8.25
CA TRP A 34 2.97 -2.21 -7.96
C TRP A 34 1.50 -2.50 -8.28
N ALA A 35 0.70 -2.78 -7.26
CA ALA A 35 -0.73 -2.98 -7.43
C ALA A 35 -1.43 -1.64 -7.70
N ALA A 36 -2.23 -1.58 -8.77
CA ALA A 36 -3.10 -0.44 -9.02
C ALA A 36 -4.20 -0.35 -7.97
N ALA A 37 -4.38 0.84 -7.40
CA ALA A 37 -5.41 1.09 -6.41
C ALA A 37 -6.08 2.45 -6.61
N GLU A 38 -7.33 2.54 -6.20
CA GLU A 38 -8.03 3.79 -6.00
C GLU A 38 -8.22 4.04 -4.51
N ILE A 39 -7.98 5.28 -4.08
CA ILE A 39 -8.08 5.72 -2.70
C ILE A 39 -9.19 6.74 -2.59
N ASP A 40 -10.12 6.47 -1.69
CA ASP A 40 -11.18 7.39 -1.32
C ASP A 40 -10.77 8.12 -0.03
N TRP A 41 -10.82 9.45 -0.06
CA TRP A 41 -10.42 10.31 1.06
C TRP A 41 -11.65 10.74 1.88
N PRO A 42 -11.52 10.98 3.20
CA PRO A 42 -12.63 11.39 4.06
C PRO A 42 -13.38 12.64 3.58
N ASN A 43 -12.66 13.58 2.93
CA ASN A 43 -13.19 14.83 2.38
C ASN A 43 -14.01 14.65 1.09
N GLY A 44 -14.21 13.42 0.60
CA GLY A 44 -14.96 13.15 -0.61
C GLY A 44 -14.11 13.06 -1.88
N GLY A 45 -12.84 13.45 -1.81
CA GLY A 45 -11.91 13.28 -2.93
C GLY A 45 -11.59 11.82 -3.22
N THR A 46 -11.18 11.54 -4.45
CA THR A 46 -10.67 10.25 -4.90
C THR A 46 -9.32 10.42 -5.59
N GLY A 47 -8.46 9.41 -5.54
CA GLY A 47 -7.17 9.41 -6.23
C GLY A 47 -6.76 8.03 -6.70
N VAL A 48 -5.96 7.97 -7.75
CA VAL A 48 -5.31 6.73 -8.22
C VAL A 48 -3.91 6.63 -7.62
N ALA A 49 -3.50 5.42 -7.27
CA ALA A 49 -2.21 5.14 -6.68
C ALA A 49 -1.66 3.81 -7.18
N LEU A 50 -0.33 3.68 -7.13
CA LEU A 50 0.36 2.40 -7.23
C LEU A 50 0.86 2.02 -5.83
N VAL A 51 0.37 0.90 -5.30
CA VAL A 51 0.76 0.38 -3.98
C VAL A 51 1.87 -0.67 -4.17
N PRO A 52 3.05 -0.52 -3.55
CA PRO A 52 4.07 -1.56 -3.59
C PRO A 52 3.50 -2.87 -3.05
N SER A 53 3.47 -3.92 -3.87
CA SER A 53 2.86 -5.20 -3.50
C SER A 53 3.81 -6.15 -2.78
N ARG A 54 5.09 -5.77 -2.66
CA ARG A 54 6.13 -6.51 -1.97
C ARG A 54 6.78 -5.70 -0.86
N TYR A 55 7.38 -6.37 0.10
CA TYR A 55 8.30 -5.74 1.04
C TYR A 55 9.62 -5.35 0.36
N ALA A 56 10.29 -4.31 0.86
CA ALA A 56 11.57 -3.86 0.31
C ALA A 56 12.65 -4.97 0.45
N GLY A 57 13.52 -5.12 -0.55
CA GLY A 57 14.57 -6.15 -0.57
C GLY A 57 14.14 -7.46 -1.21
N SER A 58 12.83 -7.67 -1.45
CA SER A 58 12.30 -8.89 -2.09
C SER A 58 12.84 -9.14 -3.50
N GLU A 59 13.25 -8.09 -4.21
CA GLU A 59 13.86 -8.17 -5.54
C GLU A 59 15.23 -8.86 -5.55
N ARG A 60 15.90 -8.90 -4.39
CA ARG A 60 17.22 -9.52 -4.21
C ARG A 60 17.14 -10.95 -3.68
N ALA A 61 15.94 -11.43 -3.36
CA ALA A 61 15.74 -12.76 -2.83
C ALA A 61 16.23 -13.84 -3.83
N ALA A 62 16.90 -14.86 -3.31
CA ALA A 62 17.31 -16.01 -4.09
C ALA A 62 16.09 -16.81 -4.58
N ASP A 63 15.08 -16.96 -3.72
CA ASP A 63 13.80 -17.54 -4.08
C ASP A 63 12.97 -16.57 -4.95
N LYS A 64 12.68 -17.02 -6.18
CA LYS A 64 11.92 -16.22 -7.14
C LYS A 64 10.45 -16.07 -6.77
N ALA A 65 9.90 -16.95 -5.93
CA ALA A 65 8.53 -16.79 -5.43
C ALA A 65 8.38 -15.49 -4.63
N LEU A 66 9.38 -15.11 -3.84
CA LEU A 66 9.40 -13.84 -3.10
C LEU A 66 9.53 -12.65 -4.06
N SER A 67 10.43 -12.73 -5.04
CA SER A 67 10.59 -11.66 -6.03
C SER A 67 9.35 -11.45 -6.89
N LEU A 68 8.52 -12.48 -7.09
CA LEU A 68 7.28 -12.41 -7.88
C LEU A 68 6.02 -12.25 -7.03
N ALA A 69 6.14 -11.89 -5.74
CA ALA A 69 5.01 -11.70 -4.83
C ALA A 69 4.11 -12.94 -4.68
N ARG A 70 4.65 -14.16 -4.84
CA ARG A 70 3.92 -15.43 -4.75
C ARG A 70 4.02 -16.13 -3.40
N SER A 71 4.82 -15.58 -2.51
CA SER A 71 5.04 -16.09 -1.15
C SER A 71 5.40 -14.92 -0.25
N THR A 72 5.26 -15.11 1.05
CA THR A 72 5.72 -14.19 2.09
C THR A 72 6.51 -15.00 3.11
N ILE A 73 7.67 -14.48 3.50
CA ILE A 73 8.42 -14.97 4.66
C ILE A 73 8.65 -13.82 5.63
N TRP A 74 8.82 -14.18 6.90
CA TRP A 74 9.15 -13.26 7.97
C TRP A 74 10.56 -13.53 8.46
N GLU A 75 11.37 -12.48 8.53
CA GLU A 75 12.71 -12.50 9.10
C GLU A 75 12.70 -11.73 10.42
N GLU A 76 13.50 -12.16 11.39
CA GLU A 76 13.65 -11.51 12.70
C GLU A 76 15.07 -10.94 12.82
N PRO A 77 15.38 -9.80 12.18
CA PRO A 77 16.74 -9.22 12.21
C PRO A 77 17.22 -8.87 13.63
N THR A 78 16.29 -8.55 14.53
CA THR A 78 16.56 -8.35 15.96
C THR A 78 15.41 -8.93 16.77
N PRO A 79 15.63 -9.34 18.04
CA PRO A 79 14.58 -9.95 18.86
C PRO A 79 13.29 -9.13 18.88
N SER A 80 12.16 -9.80 18.61
CA SER A 80 10.81 -9.24 18.55
C SER A 80 10.54 -8.22 17.44
N VAL A 81 11.44 -8.06 16.47
CA VAL A 81 11.25 -7.19 15.30
C VAL A 81 11.21 -8.06 14.07
N PHE A 82 10.06 -8.08 13.39
CA PHE A 82 9.86 -8.88 12.19
C PHE A 82 9.79 -8.00 10.95
N THR A 83 10.53 -8.38 9.91
CA THR A 83 10.49 -7.77 8.58
C THR A 83 10.06 -8.81 7.56
N GLY A 84 9.16 -8.43 6.65
CA GLY A 84 8.71 -9.34 5.61
C GLY A 84 9.62 -9.32 4.38
N LEU A 85 9.65 -10.44 3.64
CA LEU A 85 10.07 -10.51 2.24
C LEU A 85 8.96 -11.20 1.43
N GLY A 86 8.83 -10.82 0.17
CA GLY A 86 7.78 -11.32 -0.72
C GLY A 86 6.53 -10.44 -0.70
N GLN A 87 5.35 -11.04 -0.89
CA GLN A 87 4.08 -10.33 -0.96
C GLN A 87 3.77 -9.63 0.37
N ARG A 88 3.24 -8.40 0.32
CA ARG A 88 2.77 -7.73 1.53
C ARG A 88 1.56 -8.42 2.12
N ILE A 89 1.54 -8.52 3.44
CA ILE A 89 0.40 -8.95 4.23
C ILE A 89 -0.15 -7.75 4.98
N VAL A 90 -1.48 -7.58 4.93
CA VAL A 90 -2.22 -6.70 5.83
C VAL A 90 -2.80 -7.58 6.94
N ALA A 91 -2.51 -7.24 8.19
CA ALA A 91 -3.01 -7.99 9.34
C ALA A 91 -4.07 -7.18 10.11
N THR A 92 -5.06 -7.88 10.65
CA THR A 92 -6.05 -7.38 11.61
C THR A 92 -6.02 -8.25 12.87
N ASP A 93 -6.85 -7.93 13.84
CA ASP A 93 -7.12 -8.78 15.01
C ASP A 93 -7.80 -10.12 14.65
N THR A 94 -8.36 -10.22 13.44
CA THR A 94 -9.10 -11.40 12.96
C THR A 94 -8.38 -12.24 11.93
N GLY A 95 -7.24 -11.77 11.39
CA GLY A 95 -6.47 -12.55 10.43
C GLY A 95 -5.45 -11.75 9.63
N GLU A 96 -4.88 -12.45 8.65
CA GLU A 96 -3.87 -11.94 7.73
C GLU A 96 -4.37 -12.05 6.31
N TYR A 97 -4.13 -11.01 5.51
CA TYR A 97 -4.69 -10.86 4.17
C TYR A 97 -3.56 -10.49 3.20
N PRO A 98 -3.22 -11.37 2.24
CA PRO A 98 -2.28 -11.04 1.18
C PRO A 98 -2.78 -9.88 0.34
N LEU A 99 -1.95 -8.86 0.13
CA LEU A 99 -2.36 -7.60 -0.50
C LEU A 99 -3.02 -7.81 -1.86
N LEU A 100 -2.51 -8.74 -2.67
CA LEU A 100 -3.00 -9.00 -4.02
C LEU A 100 -4.32 -9.80 -4.04
N GLU A 101 -4.76 -10.31 -2.90
CA GLU A 101 -6.07 -10.97 -2.72
C GLU A 101 -7.14 -9.99 -2.21
N ILE A 102 -6.73 -8.88 -1.60
CA ILE A 102 -7.63 -7.83 -1.14
C ILE A 102 -8.22 -7.09 -2.34
N ARG A 103 -9.54 -6.86 -2.33
CA ARG A 103 -10.23 -6.04 -3.35
C ARG A 103 -10.69 -4.70 -2.82
N ALA A 104 -11.08 -4.65 -1.55
CA ALA A 104 -11.47 -3.43 -0.89
C ALA A 104 -11.06 -3.46 0.58
N ILE A 105 -10.60 -2.32 1.08
CA ILE A 105 -10.44 -2.04 2.50
C ILE A 105 -11.32 -0.82 2.80
N SER A 106 -12.21 -0.95 3.77
CA SER A 106 -13.00 0.17 4.29
C SER A 106 -12.54 0.49 5.70
N LEU A 107 -12.25 1.76 5.95
CA LEU A 107 -11.71 2.22 7.22
C LEU A 107 -12.70 3.15 7.90
N ALA A 108 -12.91 2.94 9.19
CA ALA A 108 -13.72 3.82 10.01
C ALA A 108 -12.94 5.12 10.28
N THR A 109 -13.00 6.04 9.32
CA THR A 109 -12.46 7.40 9.47
C THR A 109 -13.58 8.38 9.80
N ALA A 110 -13.34 9.28 10.75
CA ALA A 110 -14.22 10.43 10.92
C ALA A 110 -14.08 11.36 9.70
N ALA A 111 -15.17 11.98 9.27
CA ALA A 111 -15.09 13.06 8.30
C ALA A 111 -14.40 14.24 8.98
N THR A 112 -13.17 14.55 8.58
CA THR A 112 -12.48 15.76 9.06
C THR A 112 -13.01 16.97 8.29
N ALA A 113 -13.57 17.94 9.02
CA ALA A 113 -14.01 19.23 8.49
C ALA A 113 -12.84 20.17 8.13
N ASP A 114 -11.60 19.79 8.47
CA ASP A 114 -10.41 20.58 8.17
C ASP A 114 -9.60 19.92 7.04
N ALA A 115 -9.47 20.67 5.95
CA ALA A 115 -8.90 20.24 4.69
C ALA A 115 -7.36 20.29 4.75
N GLY A 116 -6.76 19.25 5.33
CA GLY A 116 -5.37 18.91 5.06
C GLY A 116 -5.26 18.28 3.68
N ALA A 117 -4.43 18.87 2.80
CA ALA A 117 -4.30 18.55 1.40
C ALA A 117 -4.31 17.05 1.09
N ASN A 118 -5.12 16.67 0.08
CA ASN A 118 -4.90 15.41 -0.61
C ASN A 118 -3.45 15.44 -1.13
N PRO A 119 -2.58 14.47 -0.80
CA PRO A 119 -1.22 14.43 -1.31
C PRO A 119 -1.16 14.43 -2.84
N ALA A 120 -2.24 14.00 -3.52
CA ALA A 120 -2.37 14.11 -4.97
C ALA A 120 -2.66 15.53 -5.49
N THR A 121 -3.06 16.49 -4.64
CA THR A 121 -3.29 17.89 -5.04
C THR A 121 -2.10 18.79 -4.69
N GLU A 122 -1.27 18.41 -3.72
CA GLU A 122 -0.13 19.22 -3.24
C GLU A 122 1.11 19.17 -4.18
N ALA A 123 1.22 18.12 -5.01
CA ALA A 123 2.36 17.93 -5.92
C ALA A 123 2.46 18.96 -7.08
N ALA A 124 1.46 19.84 -7.25
CA ALA A 124 1.52 20.92 -8.23
C ALA A 124 2.22 22.19 -7.71
N ALA A 125 2.56 22.28 -6.41
CA ALA A 125 2.99 23.53 -5.76
C ALA A 125 4.41 23.53 -5.15
N GLY A 126 5.21 22.48 -5.36
CA GLY A 126 6.54 22.41 -4.74
C GLY A 126 7.49 21.45 -5.42
N ALA A 127 8.03 21.86 -6.58
CA ALA A 127 9.29 21.32 -7.10
C ALA A 127 10.38 22.39 -6.91
N PRO A 128 11.52 22.09 -6.26
CA PRO A 128 12.73 22.90 -6.40
C PRO A 128 13.33 22.77 -7.81
#